data_AF-A0A154PRM4-F1
#
_entry.id   AF-A0A154PRM4-F1
#
_cell.length_a   1.000
_cell.length_b   1.000
_cell.length_c   1.000
_cell.angle_alpha   90.00
_cell.angle_beta   90.00
_cell.angle_gamma   90.00
#
_symmetry.space_group_name_H-M   'P 1'
#
loop_
_entity.id
_entity.type
_entity.pdbx_description
1 polymer ?
#
loop_
_entity_poly.entity_id
_entity_poly.type
_entity_poly.pdbx_seq_one_letter_code
_entity_poly.pdbx_strand_id
1 'polypeptide(L)' 'MFEPPTTKENMKQRIRDACASVTPEMLTNVGTTLIFRVNKCLQARGGHFEHLI' A
#
# COMPACT_ATOMS: atom_id res chain seq x y z
N MET A 1 -4.68 -11.40 17.40
CA MET A 1 -5.01 -12.43 16.37
C MET A 1 -6.22 -11.91 15.62
N PHE A 2 -6.15 -11.72 14.30
CA PHE A 2 -7.31 -11.25 13.53
C PHE A 2 -8.30 -12.41 13.38
N GLU A 3 -9.55 -12.18 13.77
CA GLU A 3 -10.62 -13.17 13.61
C GLU A 3 -10.84 -13.46 12.10
N PRO A 4 -11.00 -14.73 11.69
CA PRO A 4 -11.30 -15.06 10.30
C PRO A 4 -12.67 -14.50 9.89
N PRO A 5 -12.85 -14.02 8.65
CA PRO A 5 -14.14 -13.51 8.22
C PRO A 5 -15.17 -14.63 8.16
N THR A 6 -16.31 -14.40 8.79
CA THR A 6 -17.34 -15.43 9.00
C THR A 6 -18.40 -15.45 7.90
N THR A 7 -18.56 -14.34 7.16
CA THR A 7 -19.53 -14.19 6.07
C THR A 7 -19.02 -13.24 4.98
N LYS A 8 -19.70 -13.24 3.81
CA LYS A 8 -19.42 -12.30 2.72
C LYS A 8 -19.62 -10.84 3.17
N GLU A 9 -20.66 -10.55 3.95
CA GLU A 9 -20.93 -9.19 4.42
C GLU A 9 -19.91 -8.73 5.47
N ASN A 10 -19.48 -9.62 6.36
CA ASN A 10 -18.37 -9.32 7.27
C ASN A 10 -17.10 -8.96 6.51
N MET A 11 -16.76 -9.68 5.44
CA MET A 11 -15.59 -9.36 4.62
C MET A 11 -15.71 -8.00 3.93
N LYS A 12 -16.88 -7.68 3.36
CA LYS A 12 -17.13 -6.36 2.76
C LYS A 12 -16.97 -5.25 3.79
N GLN A 13 -17.49 -5.42 5.00
CA GLN A 13 -17.38 -4.43 6.06
C GLN A 13 -15.92 -4.21 6.46
N ARG A 14 -15.14 -5.28 6.66
CA ARG A 14 -13.71 -5.18 6.98
C ARG A 14 -12.89 -4.46 5.91
N ILE A 15 -13.22 -4.67 4.63
CA ILE A 15 -12.57 -3.93 3.53
C ILE A 15 -12.90 -2.43 3.66
N ARG A 16 -14.17 -2.07 3.90
CA ARG A 16 -14.57 -0.67 4.11
C ARG A 16 -13.86 -0.06 5.32
N ASP A 17 -13.81 -0.78 6.44
CA ASP A 17 -13.16 -0.32 7.67
C ASP A 17 -11.65 -0.11 7.45
N ALA A 18 -11.00 -1.03 6.74
CA ALA A 18 -9.58 -0.90 6.38
C ALA A 18 -9.32 0.26 5.41
N CYS A 19 -10.22 0.53 4.46
CA CYS A 19 -10.13 1.72 3.63
C CYS A 19 -10.36 3.01 4.44
N ALA A 20 -11.30 2.99 5.39
CA ALA A 20 -11.61 4.13 6.24
C ALA A 20 -10.47 4.46 7.24
N SER A 21 -9.63 3.48 7.58
CA SER A 21 -8.46 3.71 8.44
C SER A 21 -7.26 4.33 7.70
N VAL A 22 -7.32 4.44 6.38
CA VAL A 22 -6.27 5.13 5.59
C VAL A 22 -6.29 6.62 5.93
N THR A 23 -5.18 7.12 6.48
CA THR A 23 -5.06 8.53 6.85
C THR A 23 -4.65 9.41 5.68
N PRO A 24 -4.91 10.73 5.72
CA PRO A 24 -4.39 11.67 4.73
C PRO A 24 -2.86 11.67 4.62
N GLU A 25 -2.15 11.41 5.73
CA GLU A 25 -0.70 11.28 5.76
C GLU A 25 -0.23 10.06 4.96
N MET A 26 -0.90 8.90 5.09
CA MET A 26 -0.58 7.72 4.30
C MET A 26 -0.69 8.00 2.80
N LEU A 27 -1.73 8.73 2.38
CA LEU A 27 -1.91 9.13 0.98
C LEU A 27 -0.83 10.10 0.51
N THR A 28 -0.43 11.05 1.35
CA THR A 28 0.68 11.97 1.05
C THR A 28 2.00 11.20 0.89
N ASN A 29 2.25 10.23 1.76
CA ASN A 29 3.43 9.38 1.71
C ASN A 29 3.47 8.51 0.44
N VAL A 30 2.33 8.07 -0.09
CA VAL A 30 2.27 7.34 -1.37
C VAL A 30 2.84 8.19 -2.50
N GLY A 31 2.47 9.48 -2.58
CA GLY A 31 2.99 10.39 -3.61
C GLY A 31 4.50 10.54 -3.56
N THR A 32 5.04 10.83 -2.37
CA THR A 32 6.48 10.95 -2.13
C THR A 32 7.24 9.65 -2.45
N THR A 33 6.70 8.52 -1.99
CA THR A 33 7.33 7.20 -2.17
C THR A 33 7.28 6.75 -3.63
N LEU A 34 6.23 7.10 -4.37
CA LEU A 34 6.13 6.79 -5.80
C LEU A 34 7.28 7.43 -6.59
N ILE A 35 7.52 8.73 -6.41
CA ILE A 35 8.61 9.44 -7.11
C ILE A 35 9.97 8.84 -6.74
N PHE A 36 10.19 8.55 -5.45
CA PHE A 36 11.40 7.87 -4.99
C PHE A 36 11.58 6.51 -5.69
N ARG A 37 10.54 5.68 -5.73
CA ARG A 37 10.57 4.34 -6.38
C ARG A 37 10.78 4.42 -7.89
N VAL A 38 10.20 5.39 -8.58
CA VAL A 38 10.44 5.62 -10.02
C VAL A 38 11.91 5.92 -10.26
N ASN A 39 12.54 6.77 -9.44
CA ASN A 39 13.97 7.04 -9.56
C ASN A 39 14.83 5.79 -9.33
N LYS A 40 14.46 4.92 -8.39
CA LYS A 40 15.16 3.63 -8.18
C LYS A 40 15.00 2.68 -9.36
N CYS A 41 13.81 2.62 -9.94
CA CYS A 41 13.55 1.86 -11.17
C CYS A 41 14.44 2.34 -12.33
N LEU A 42 14.59 3.66 -12.51
CA LEU A 42 15.48 4.23 -13.52
C LEU A 42 16.96 3.85 -13.28
N GLN A 43 17.43 3.92 -12.03
CA GLN A 43 18.79 3.48 -11.66
C GLN A 43 19.02 2.00 -11.97
N ALA A 44 18.01 1.16 -11.74
CA ALA A 44 18.03 -0.26 -12.07
C ALA A 44 17.79 -0.55 -13.57
N ARG A 45 17.72 0.47 -14.44
CA ARG A 45 17.40 0.34 -15.88
C ARG A 45 16.13 -0.47 -16.14
N GLY A 46 15.11 -0.29 -15.29
CA GLY A 46 13.84 -1.01 -15.37
C GLY A 46 13.82 -2.38 -14.69
N GLY A 47 14.91 -2.80 -14.04
CA GLY A 47 14.98 -4.04 -13.25
C GLY A 47 14.42 -3.89 -11.83
N HIS A 48 14.47 -4.98 -11.06
CA HIS A 48 14.17 -5.00 -9.64
C HIS A 48 15.08 -4.05 -8.86
N PHE A 49 14.50 -3.27 -7.96
CA PHE A 49 15.17 -2.14 -7.30
C PHE A 49 15.01 -2.15 -5.77
N GLU A 50 14.51 -3.25 -5.20
CA GLU A 50 14.34 -3.43 -3.76
C GLU A 50 15.66 -3.29 -2.99
N HIS A 51 16.79 -3.68 -3.61
CA HIS A 51 18.13 -3.51 -3.05
C HIS A 51 18.60 -2.04 -3.01
N LEU A 52 17.88 -1.12 -3.65
CA LEU A 52 18.18 0.31 -3.68
C LEU A 52 17.25 1.15 -2.79
N ILE A 53 16.29 0.52 -2.11
CA ILE A 53 15.26 1.14 -1.26
C ILE A 53 15.58 0.93 0.22
#